data_AF-A0A522DJZ3-F1
#
_entry.id   AF-A0A522DJZ3-F1
#
_cell.length_a   1.000
_cell.length_b   1.000
_cell.length_c   1.000
_cell.angle_alpha   90.00
_cell.angle_beta   90.00
_cell.angle_gamma   90.00
#
_symmetry.space_group_name_H-M   'P 1'
#
loop_
_entity.id
_entity.type
_entity.pdbx_description
1 polymer ?
#
loop_
_entity_poly.entity_id
_entity_poly.type
_entity_poly.pdbx_seq_one_letter_code
_entity_poly.pdbx_strand_id
1 'polypeptide(L)'
;MATTDLIFVASPEGFRSQNIDRPPAHLVRELVQNALDEAGVTQLDVTVTFHGPRQGTTVRVVDNAPQGVKDERLLFTLWLSDKEDSPLKRGRMGRGLKEIVSVANKTTIRSMGIDALQFERKQGGEWSRRTLPKLGRTEVGTEVTSFCRAWGESAAKSIVTFIKRVRAPSTVELRVAFVDERAAEPTPVFERVVPFVATERYQLYLPTVIYELDEGDRKARDRHRHADVECFTPPPGEQAYIYELGIPVEKCESSPVSIDVQQRVILRERRDTVTDSYRRQLLAEVLNKRVKAGLVTGDELRSNAALVAAQSMYSLDPDVRRQLADAWTGGLPYSTGKDDFQRATAHHVQVVALRTLPEAIREVVKYAGTSVTSILETRKEEFCPVIPTEKLDLRCRKLITFWGWLSAGLKRPCTVRICAGKPSAGADFNRTTQTLTLYAEMLGDQFFDDPAGAMQLGVFLHELAHWAPRENEHGIEFHSDAENIGGKLAAFMLNNAEQARLQLKGEVGP
;
A
#
# COMPACT_ATOMS: atom_id res chain seq x y z
N MET A 1 -21.62 53.78 -11.92
CA MET A 1 -21.19 52.57 -11.18
C MET A 1 -20.31 51.78 -12.11
N ALA A 2 -19.01 51.69 -11.83
CA ALA A 2 -18.11 50.89 -12.64
C ALA A 2 -18.59 49.43 -12.56
N THR A 3 -19.01 48.88 -13.68
CA THR A 3 -19.13 47.44 -13.86
C THR A 3 -17.73 46.88 -13.64
N THR A 4 -17.48 46.34 -12.45
CA THR A 4 -16.35 45.44 -12.25
C THR A 4 -16.56 44.29 -13.22
N ASP A 5 -15.85 44.33 -14.34
CA ASP A 5 -15.86 43.26 -15.32
C ASP A 5 -15.44 41.98 -14.59
N LEU A 6 -16.40 41.07 -14.40
CA LEU A 6 -16.13 39.76 -13.82
C LEU A 6 -15.25 39.02 -14.81
N ILE A 7 -13.98 38.80 -14.44
CA ILE A 7 -13.00 38.09 -15.28
C ILE A 7 -13.48 36.66 -15.58
N PHE A 8 -14.19 36.02 -14.64
CA PHE A 8 -14.80 34.71 -14.80
C PHE A 8 -16.22 34.68 -14.24
N VAL A 9 -17.12 33.96 -14.93
CA VAL A 9 -18.50 33.71 -14.50
C VAL A 9 -18.74 32.20 -14.49
N ALA A 10 -19.26 31.68 -13.38
CA ALA A 10 -19.62 30.25 -13.29
C ALA A 10 -20.99 29.99 -13.92
N SER A 11 -21.06 29.06 -14.88
CA SER A 11 -22.32 28.63 -15.48
C SER A 11 -23.08 27.68 -14.54
N PRO A 12 -24.30 28.02 -14.07
CA PRO A 12 -25.07 27.13 -13.21
C PRO A 12 -25.41 25.79 -13.85
N GLU A 13 -25.73 25.76 -15.16
CA GLU A 13 -26.03 24.51 -15.87
C GLU A 13 -24.75 23.68 -16.10
N GLY A 14 -23.61 24.32 -16.37
CA GLY A 14 -22.32 23.64 -16.44
C GLY A 14 -21.91 23.03 -15.09
N PHE A 15 -22.19 23.73 -13.98
CA PHE A 15 -21.93 23.19 -12.65
C PHE A 15 -22.90 22.06 -12.29
N ARG A 16 -24.16 22.15 -12.71
CA ARG A 16 -25.14 21.07 -12.58
C ARG A 16 -24.72 19.82 -13.36
N SER A 17 -24.29 19.95 -14.61
CA SER A 17 -23.91 18.79 -15.43
C SER A 17 -22.74 18.00 -14.84
N GLN A 18 -21.84 18.65 -14.11
CA GLN A 18 -20.76 17.99 -13.36
C GLN A 18 -21.26 17.21 -12.12
N ASN A 19 -22.44 17.55 -11.58
CA ASN A 19 -22.95 17.01 -10.33
C ASN A 19 -24.17 16.10 -10.48
N ILE A 20 -24.91 16.18 -11.59
CA ILE A 20 -26.21 15.50 -11.75
C ILE A 20 -26.12 13.97 -11.68
N ASP A 21 -25.00 13.40 -12.15
CA ASP A 21 -24.76 11.95 -12.16
C ASP A 21 -24.12 11.45 -10.86
N ARG A 22 -23.87 12.34 -9.90
CA ARG A 22 -23.29 11.93 -8.61
C ARG A 22 -24.33 11.19 -7.76
N PRO A 23 -23.91 10.19 -6.97
CA PRO A 23 -24.81 9.53 -6.04
C PRO A 23 -25.49 10.53 -5.10
N PRO A 24 -26.82 10.50 -4.92
CA PRO A 24 -27.55 11.44 -4.07
C PRO A 24 -27.01 11.51 -2.64
N ALA A 25 -26.63 10.36 -2.08
CA ALA A 25 -26.00 10.27 -0.76
C ALA A 25 -24.72 11.12 -0.66
N HIS A 26 -23.90 11.21 -1.71
CA HIS A 26 -22.67 12.01 -1.71
C HIS A 26 -22.97 13.52 -1.71
N LEU A 27 -24.09 13.95 -2.31
CA LEU A 27 -24.52 15.35 -2.30
C LEU A 27 -25.09 15.72 -0.93
N VAL A 28 -25.87 14.84 -0.31
CA VAL A 28 -26.43 15.05 1.04
C VAL A 28 -25.35 15.01 2.12
N ARG A 29 -24.32 14.16 1.96
CA ARG A 29 -23.16 14.09 2.85
C ARG A 29 -22.59 15.46 3.17
N GLU A 30 -22.48 16.34 2.18
CA GLU A 30 -21.87 17.65 2.34
C GLU A 30 -22.68 18.56 3.28
N LEU A 31 -24.01 18.41 3.31
CA LEU A 31 -24.87 19.13 4.26
C LEU A 31 -24.64 18.63 5.68
N VAL A 32 -24.57 17.31 5.86
CA VAL A 32 -24.31 16.67 7.15
C VAL A 32 -22.93 17.02 7.68
N GLN A 33 -21.91 16.99 6.81
CA GLN A 33 -20.56 17.43 7.15
C GLN A 33 -20.53 18.86 7.65
N ASN A 34 -21.23 19.78 6.96
CA ASN A 34 -21.28 21.17 7.37
C ASN A 34 -21.93 21.33 8.74
N ALA A 35 -23.07 20.68 8.98
CA ALA A 35 -23.77 20.70 10.25
C ALA A 35 -22.91 20.14 11.40
N LEU A 36 -22.23 19.02 11.20
CA LEU A 36 -21.36 18.40 12.21
C LEU A 36 -20.07 19.19 12.50
N ASP A 37 -19.68 20.10 11.62
CA ASP A 37 -18.52 20.98 11.80
C ASP A 37 -18.87 22.28 12.55
N GLU A 38 -20.15 22.56 12.77
CA GLU A 38 -20.58 23.78 13.46
C GLU A 38 -20.28 23.72 14.96
N ALA A 39 -19.75 24.82 15.49
CA ALA A 39 -19.39 24.90 16.89
C ALA A 39 -20.65 24.92 17.78
N GLY A 40 -20.70 24.03 18.76
CA GLY A 40 -21.80 23.97 19.73
C GLY A 40 -23.05 23.24 19.25
N VAL A 41 -23.00 22.57 18.09
CA VAL A 41 -24.08 21.66 17.66
C VAL A 41 -24.20 20.49 18.64
N THR A 42 -25.43 20.15 19.02
CA THR A 42 -25.73 18.99 19.88
C THR A 42 -26.78 18.06 19.27
N GLN A 43 -27.49 18.49 18.22
CA GLN A 43 -28.50 17.70 17.55
C GLN A 43 -28.46 17.98 16.04
N LEU A 44 -28.61 16.91 15.25
CA LEU A 44 -28.71 16.97 13.80
C LEU A 44 -29.83 16.03 13.33
N ASP A 45 -30.85 16.60 12.71
CA ASP A 45 -31.99 15.87 12.17
C ASP A 45 -31.93 15.83 10.64
N VAL A 46 -32.05 14.63 10.08
CA VAL A 46 -32.12 14.41 8.64
C VAL A 46 -33.44 13.74 8.29
N THR A 47 -34.30 14.43 7.56
CA THR A 47 -35.54 13.86 7.03
C THR A 47 -35.41 13.64 5.53
N VAL A 48 -35.72 12.42 5.07
CA VAL A 48 -35.77 12.07 3.66
C VAL A 48 -37.19 11.69 3.31
N THR A 49 -37.85 12.53 2.53
CA THR A 49 -39.25 12.36 2.13
C THR A 49 -39.32 11.93 0.66
N PHE A 50 -39.87 10.75 0.41
CA PHE A 50 -40.16 10.27 -0.94
C PHE A 50 -41.62 10.57 -1.30
N HIS A 51 -41.81 11.40 -2.33
CA HIS A 51 -43.14 11.86 -2.79
C HIS A 51 -43.79 10.87 -3.79
N GLY A 52 -43.06 9.81 -4.18
CA GLY A 52 -43.50 8.82 -5.16
C GLY A 52 -42.73 8.86 -6.49
N PRO A 53 -42.91 7.85 -7.38
CA PRO A 53 -41.99 7.55 -8.48
C PRO A 53 -41.75 8.65 -9.53
N ARG A 54 -42.63 9.65 -9.61
CA ARG A 54 -42.53 10.79 -10.55
C ARG A 54 -42.56 12.16 -9.86
N GLN A 55 -42.70 12.16 -8.54
CA GLN A 55 -42.79 13.37 -7.73
C GLN A 55 -41.44 13.71 -7.09
N GLY A 56 -40.56 12.73 -6.88
CA GLY A 56 -39.18 12.95 -6.46
C GLY A 56 -38.95 12.78 -4.97
N THR A 57 -37.85 13.36 -4.48
CA THR A 57 -37.42 13.25 -3.08
C THR A 57 -37.08 14.63 -2.52
N THR A 58 -37.53 14.92 -1.30
CA THR A 58 -37.07 16.05 -0.48
C THR A 58 -36.13 15.56 0.59
N VAL A 59 -35.00 16.25 0.76
CA VAL A 59 -34.07 16.06 1.88
C VAL A 59 -34.07 17.33 2.71
N ARG A 60 -34.29 17.17 4.01
CA ARG A 60 -34.27 18.25 4.99
C ARG A 60 -33.22 17.93 6.05
N VAL A 61 -32.26 18.83 6.23
CA VAL A 61 -31.18 18.74 7.22
C VAL A 61 -31.31 19.92 8.17
N VAL A 62 -31.42 19.64 9.47
CA VAL A 62 -31.59 20.65 10.51
C VAL A 62 -30.58 20.43 11.61
N ASP A 63 -29.74 21.42 11.87
CA ASP A 63 -28.87 21.47 13.05
C ASP A 63 -29.40 22.49 14.07
N ASN A 64 -28.84 22.45 15.28
CA ASN A 64 -29.11 23.41 16.34
C ASN A 64 -27.88 24.24 16.72
N ALA A 65 -26.97 24.50 15.78
CA ALA A 65 -25.79 25.30 16.07
C ALA A 65 -26.19 26.73 16.52
N PRO A 66 -25.64 27.24 17.63
CA PRO A 66 -26.13 28.49 18.25
C PRO A 66 -25.93 29.75 17.39
N GLN A 67 -25.04 29.72 16.40
CA GLN A 67 -24.67 30.90 15.60
C GLN A 67 -25.30 30.91 14.21
N GLY A 68 -25.75 29.74 13.70
CA GLY A 68 -26.16 29.59 12.32
C GLY A 68 -25.12 30.09 11.31
N VAL A 69 -25.59 30.47 10.11
CA VAL A 69 -24.78 31.04 9.03
C VAL A 69 -24.56 32.52 9.30
N LYS A 70 -23.29 32.93 9.44
CA LYS A 70 -22.92 34.33 9.70
C LYS A 70 -22.85 35.20 8.45
N ASP A 71 -22.44 34.62 7.32
CA ASP A 71 -22.25 35.32 6.05
C ASP A 71 -23.00 34.58 4.94
N GLU A 72 -24.04 35.22 4.40
CA GLU A 72 -24.86 34.63 3.33
C GLU A 72 -24.06 34.30 2.05
N ARG A 73 -22.92 34.97 1.81
CA ARG A 73 -22.07 34.71 0.64
C ARG A 73 -21.51 33.29 0.67
N LEU A 74 -21.37 32.70 1.86
CA LEU A 74 -20.99 31.29 2.03
C LEU A 74 -22.02 30.32 1.43
N LEU A 75 -23.22 30.78 1.06
CA LEU A 75 -24.25 29.91 0.49
C LEU A 75 -24.27 29.93 -1.04
N PHE A 76 -23.73 30.96 -1.69
CA PHE A 76 -23.81 31.11 -3.16
C PHE A 76 -22.50 31.47 -3.86
N THR A 77 -21.45 31.88 -3.14
CA THR A 77 -20.12 32.12 -3.74
C THR A 77 -19.36 30.80 -3.79
N LEU A 78 -19.03 30.35 -5.00
CA LEU A 78 -18.20 29.15 -5.20
C LEU A 78 -16.79 29.39 -4.64
N TRP A 79 -16.21 28.35 -4.04
CA TRP A 79 -14.87 28.37 -3.43
C TRP A 79 -14.68 29.31 -2.23
N LEU A 80 -15.75 29.93 -1.72
CA LEU A 80 -15.70 30.66 -0.46
C LEU A 80 -16.01 29.72 0.71
N SER A 81 -15.06 29.55 1.64
CA SER A 81 -15.21 28.75 2.86
C SER A 81 -14.55 29.43 4.07
N ASP A 82 -15.10 29.18 5.25
CA ASP A 82 -14.58 29.59 6.57
C ASP A 82 -13.97 28.40 7.34
N LYS A 83 -13.84 27.23 6.68
CA LYS A 83 -13.39 25.98 7.31
C LYS A 83 -12.00 25.52 6.84
N GLU A 84 -11.38 26.22 5.89
CA GLU A 84 -10.12 25.82 5.24
C GLU A 84 -8.98 25.55 6.23
N ASP A 85 -8.89 26.33 7.30
CA ASP A 85 -7.70 26.40 8.16
C ASP A 85 -7.60 25.26 9.20
N SER A 86 -8.65 24.45 9.40
CA SER A 86 -8.67 23.39 10.44
C SER A 86 -8.72 21.97 9.86
N PRO A 87 -7.68 21.13 10.07
CA PRO A 87 -7.70 19.72 9.65
C PRO A 87 -8.66 18.85 10.47
N LEU A 88 -9.30 19.41 11.50
CA LEU A 88 -10.31 18.75 12.32
C LEU A 88 -11.75 19.05 11.85
N LYS A 89 -11.90 19.86 10.81
CA LYS A 89 -13.19 20.12 10.15
C LYS A 89 -13.28 19.32 8.85
N ARG A 90 -14.47 18.80 8.52
CA ARG A 90 -14.74 17.99 7.32
C ARG A 90 -14.83 18.85 6.06
N GLY A 91 -15.43 20.04 6.15
CA GLY A 91 -15.58 20.97 5.04
C GLY A 91 -14.24 21.53 4.54
N ARG A 92 -14.05 21.65 3.21
CA ARG A 92 -12.76 22.05 2.61
C ARG A 92 -12.82 23.26 1.68
N MET A 93 -13.62 23.19 0.62
CA MET A 93 -13.52 24.09 -0.54
C MET A 93 -14.78 24.95 -0.75
N GLY A 94 -15.66 25.04 0.25
CA GLY A 94 -16.86 25.86 0.17
C GLY A 94 -17.82 25.49 -0.97
N ARG A 95 -17.73 24.30 -1.58
CA ARG A 95 -18.56 23.91 -2.75
C ARG A 95 -19.72 22.97 -2.43
N GLY A 96 -19.64 22.18 -1.36
CA GLY A 96 -20.56 21.05 -1.12
C GLY A 96 -22.05 21.40 -1.11
N LEU A 97 -22.45 22.46 -0.37
CA LEU A 97 -23.82 22.98 -0.41
C LEU A 97 -24.24 23.39 -1.82
N LYS A 98 -23.33 24.02 -2.58
CA LYS A 98 -23.64 24.48 -3.92
C LYS A 98 -23.83 23.30 -4.88
N GLU A 99 -23.10 22.20 -4.69
CA GLU A 99 -23.25 20.98 -5.49
C GLU A 99 -24.68 20.43 -5.39
N ILE A 100 -25.25 20.30 -4.18
CA ILE A 100 -26.65 19.89 -4.04
C ILE A 100 -27.63 20.94 -4.56
N VAL A 101 -27.38 22.23 -4.30
CA VAL A 101 -28.21 23.32 -4.83
C VAL A 101 -28.29 23.24 -6.35
N SER A 102 -27.18 22.95 -7.03
CA SER A 102 -27.11 22.85 -8.49
C SER A 102 -27.90 21.68 -9.08
N VAL A 103 -28.12 20.63 -8.30
CA VAL A 103 -28.86 19.42 -8.74
C VAL A 103 -30.34 19.53 -8.39
N ALA A 104 -30.67 20.20 -7.28
CA ALA A 104 -32.02 20.35 -6.79
C ALA A 104 -32.90 21.20 -7.71
N ASN A 105 -34.18 20.85 -7.79
CA ASN A 105 -35.17 21.72 -8.42
C ASN A 105 -35.45 22.96 -7.57
N LYS A 106 -35.38 22.79 -6.25
CA LYS A 106 -35.61 23.86 -5.28
C LYS A 106 -34.82 23.57 -4.01
N THR A 107 -34.08 24.55 -3.52
CA THR A 107 -33.44 24.50 -2.20
C THR A 107 -33.82 25.73 -1.40
N THR A 108 -34.28 25.53 -0.18
CA THR A 108 -34.57 26.60 0.79
C THR A 108 -33.64 26.46 1.97
N ILE A 109 -33.01 27.56 2.36
CA ILE A 109 -32.08 27.64 3.49
C ILE A 109 -32.64 28.66 4.47
N ARG A 110 -32.80 28.26 5.72
CA ARG A 110 -33.19 29.14 6.83
C ARG A 110 -32.10 29.02 7.89
N SER A 111 -31.69 30.13 8.48
CA SER A 111 -30.70 30.12 9.55
C SER A 111 -30.94 31.29 10.49
N MET A 112 -30.41 31.22 11.70
CA MET A 112 -30.58 32.26 12.72
C MET A 112 -29.90 33.58 12.31
N GLY A 113 -28.75 33.50 11.64
CA GLY A 113 -27.93 34.66 11.29
C GLY A 113 -28.32 35.40 10.01
N ILE A 114 -29.15 34.81 9.14
CA ILE A 114 -29.49 35.38 7.83
C ILE A 114 -30.98 35.23 7.52
N ASP A 115 -31.49 36.07 6.62
CA ASP A 115 -32.82 35.88 6.09
C ASP A 115 -32.88 34.61 5.23
N ALA A 116 -34.06 33.98 5.19
CA ALA A 116 -34.22 32.75 4.43
C ALA A 116 -33.89 32.97 2.94
N LEU A 117 -33.12 32.06 2.36
CA LEU A 117 -32.74 32.10 0.95
C LEU A 117 -33.37 30.92 0.21
N GLN A 118 -33.74 31.16 -1.04
CA GLN A 118 -34.24 30.11 -1.90
C GLN A 118 -33.58 30.16 -3.27
N PHE A 119 -33.16 28.98 -3.70
CA PHE A 119 -32.68 28.68 -5.04
C PHE A 119 -33.73 27.83 -5.74
N GLU A 120 -34.10 28.21 -6.95
CA GLU A 120 -35.13 27.54 -7.73
C GLU A 120 -34.70 27.45 -9.19
N ARG A 121 -34.75 26.23 -9.75
CA ARG A 121 -34.55 25.99 -11.18
C ARG A 121 -35.89 26.11 -11.90
N LYS A 122 -36.02 27.12 -12.75
CA LYS A 122 -37.22 27.38 -13.54
C LYS A 122 -37.31 26.41 -14.73
N GLN A 123 -38.49 26.38 -15.35
CA GLN A 123 -38.65 25.76 -16.67
C GLN A 123 -37.72 26.46 -17.67
N GLY A 124 -37.03 25.68 -18.51
CA GLY A 124 -35.99 26.19 -19.43
C GLY A 124 -34.55 26.14 -18.90
N GLY A 125 -34.35 25.82 -17.61
CA GLY A 125 -33.00 25.64 -17.04
C GLY A 125 -32.38 26.89 -16.41
N GLU A 126 -33.12 28.01 -16.41
CA GLU A 126 -32.72 29.20 -15.66
C GLU A 126 -32.77 28.97 -14.16
N TRP A 127 -31.87 29.65 -13.44
CA TRP A 127 -31.80 29.62 -11.99
C TRP A 127 -32.17 30.97 -11.41
N SER A 128 -33.00 30.99 -10.38
CA SER A 128 -33.23 32.18 -9.58
C SER A 128 -32.81 31.97 -8.13
N ARG A 129 -32.23 33.01 -7.56
CA ARG A 129 -31.99 33.17 -6.12
C ARG A 129 -32.89 34.29 -5.61
N ARG A 130 -33.62 34.06 -4.54
CA ARG A 130 -34.43 35.10 -3.86
C ARG A 130 -34.30 34.98 -2.34
N THR A 131 -34.31 36.13 -1.68
CA THR A 131 -34.51 36.23 -0.24
C THR A 131 -36.00 36.12 0.07
N LEU A 132 -36.34 35.41 1.14
CA LEU A 132 -37.71 35.15 1.61
C LEU A 132 -37.89 35.66 3.05
N PRO A 133 -37.93 36.98 3.29
CA PRO A 133 -38.00 37.53 4.65
C PRO A 133 -39.22 37.02 5.43
N LYS A 134 -40.33 36.78 4.73
CA LYS A 134 -41.59 36.28 5.31
C LYS A 134 -41.50 34.87 5.87
N LEU A 135 -40.53 34.06 5.45
CA LEU A 135 -40.32 32.71 6.00
C LEU A 135 -39.61 32.75 7.36
N GLY A 136 -39.10 33.92 7.74
CA GLY A 136 -38.39 34.15 8.99
C GLY A 136 -37.04 33.45 9.05
N ARG A 137 -36.30 33.77 10.11
CA ARG A 137 -35.09 33.08 10.52
C ARG A 137 -35.45 31.87 11.38
N THR A 138 -34.53 30.93 11.54
CA THR A 138 -34.68 29.90 12.58
C THR A 138 -34.42 30.52 13.95
N GLU A 139 -35.02 29.95 15.00
CA GLU A 139 -34.71 30.35 16.37
C GLU A 139 -33.28 29.96 16.76
N VAL A 140 -32.81 28.83 16.22
CA VAL A 140 -31.47 28.28 16.42
C VAL A 140 -31.04 27.51 15.16
N GLY A 141 -29.74 27.40 14.93
CA GLY A 141 -29.17 26.52 13.91
C GLY A 141 -29.49 26.89 12.48
N THR A 142 -29.36 25.91 11.60
CA THR A 142 -29.63 26.04 10.16
C THR A 142 -30.51 24.89 9.68
N GLU A 143 -31.49 25.23 8.84
CA GLU A 143 -32.36 24.30 8.12
C GLU A 143 -32.09 24.42 6.62
N VAL A 144 -31.71 23.30 5.99
CA VAL A 144 -31.58 23.18 4.54
C VAL A 144 -32.58 22.16 4.03
N THR A 145 -33.49 22.59 3.16
CA THR A 145 -34.50 21.74 2.53
C THR A 145 -34.31 21.77 1.01
N SER A 146 -33.92 20.63 0.44
CA SER A 146 -33.64 20.45 -1.00
C SER A 146 -34.58 19.42 -1.61
N PHE A 147 -35.33 19.85 -2.64
CA PHE A 147 -36.22 19.01 -3.42
C PHE A 147 -35.58 18.66 -4.77
N CYS A 148 -35.51 17.36 -5.06
CA CYS A 148 -34.93 16.79 -6.27
C CYS A 148 -35.95 15.87 -6.95
N ARG A 149 -36.51 16.33 -8.08
CA ARG A 149 -37.49 15.56 -8.86
C ARG A 149 -36.91 14.27 -9.45
N ALA A 150 -35.63 14.29 -9.79
CA ALA A 150 -34.93 13.15 -10.40
C ALA A 150 -34.62 12.01 -9.40
N TRP A 151 -34.75 12.25 -8.10
CA TRP A 151 -34.43 11.26 -7.09
C TRP A 151 -35.65 10.40 -6.76
N GLY A 152 -35.62 9.14 -7.19
CA GLY A 152 -36.64 8.14 -6.90
C GLY A 152 -36.42 7.41 -5.56
N GLU A 153 -37.20 6.35 -5.32
CA GLU A 153 -37.20 5.60 -4.05
C GLU A 153 -35.82 5.03 -3.69
N SER A 154 -35.10 4.49 -4.67
CA SER A 154 -33.75 3.94 -4.47
C SER A 154 -32.76 5.03 -4.00
N ALA A 155 -32.85 6.23 -4.57
CA ALA A 155 -32.06 7.37 -4.13
C ALA A 155 -32.39 7.74 -2.68
N ALA A 156 -33.67 7.88 -2.35
CA ALA A 156 -34.13 8.20 -1.00
C ALA A 156 -33.63 7.16 0.03
N LYS A 157 -33.79 5.87 -0.26
CA LYS A 157 -33.27 4.77 0.57
C LYS A 157 -31.76 4.83 0.70
N SER A 158 -31.02 5.07 -0.39
CA SER A 158 -29.56 5.17 -0.35
C SER A 158 -29.05 6.31 0.54
N ILE A 159 -29.77 7.43 0.59
CA ILE A 159 -29.46 8.56 1.48
C ILE A 159 -29.64 8.11 2.93
N VAL A 160 -30.78 7.51 3.28
CA VAL A 160 -31.03 7.02 4.65
C VAL A 160 -29.97 6.02 5.08
N THR A 161 -29.64 5.04 4.22
CA THR A 161 -28.59 4.05 4.52
C THR A 161 -27.22 4.70 4.69
N PHE A 162 -26.90 5.75 3.93
CA PHE A 162 -25.66 6.52 4.12
C PHE A 162 -25.65 7.23 5.49
N ILE A 163 -26.73 7.91 5.85
CA ILE A 163 -26.84 8.67 7.11
C ILE A 163 -26.71 7.73 8.31
N LYS A 164 -27.30 6.53 8.25
CA LYS A 164 -27.18 5.51 9.30
C LYS A 164 -25.74 5.03 9.52
N ARG A 165 -24.83 5.24 8.56
CA ARG A 165 -23.40 4.90 8.71
C ARG A 165 -22.57 6.04 9.28
N VAL A 166 -23.09 7.26 9.33
CA VAL A 166 -22.34 8.41 9.85
C VAL A 166 -22.09 8.22 11.34
N ARG A 167 -20.84 8.34 11.76
CA ARG A 167 -20.41 8.38 13.17
C ARG A 167 -20.33 9.84 13.60
N ALA A 168 -21.46 10.39 14.03
CA ALA A 168 -21.47 11.73 14.61
C ALA A 168 -20.56 11.77 15.86
N PRO A 169 -19.94 12.92 16.19
CA PRO A 169 -19.25 13.10 17.45
C PRO A 169 -20.17 12.73 18.63
N SER A 170 -19.60 12.22 19.72
CA SER A 170 -20.36 11.76 20.90
C SER A 170 -21.23 12.85 21.55
N THR A 171 -20.91 14.12 21.29
CA THR A 171 -21.66 15.30 21.74
C THR A 171 -22.87 15.64 20.86
N VAL A 172 -23.05 14.96 19.73
CA VAL A 172 -24.09 15.26 18.74
C VAL A 172 -25.03 14.06 18.58
N GLU A 173 -26.32 14.29 18.84
CA GLU A 173 -27.37 13.32 18.52
C GLU A 173 -27.76 13.46 17.05
N LEU A 174 -27.34 12.51 16.22
CA LEU A 174 -27.79 12.38 14.83
C LEU A 174 -29.07 11.54 14.78
N ARG A 175 -30.12 12.06 14.15
CA ARG A 175 -31.37 11.34 13.91
C ARG A 175 -31.74 11.36 12.44
N VAL A 176 -32.31 10.27 11.95
CA VAL A 176 -32.76 10.13 10.57
C VAL A 176 -34.20 9.65 10.52
N ALA A 177 -35.01 10.24 9.63
CA ALA A 177 -36.37 9.83 9.35
C ALA A 177 -36.54 9.58 7.85
N PHE A 178 -37.18 8.47 7.49
CA PHE A 178 -37.65 8.20 6.14
C PHE A 178 -39.17 8.35 6.11
N VAL A 179 -39.67 9.17 5.19
CA VAL A 179 -41.11 9.39 5.01
C VAL A 179 -41.49 8.98 3.60
N ASP A 180 -42.38 8.00 3.46
CA ASP A 180 -43.05 7.72 2.18
C ASP A 180 -44.41 8.42 2.19
N GLU A 181 -44.56 9.48 1.39
CA GLU A 181 -45.83 10.23 1.34
C GLU A 181 -47.00 9.44 0.75
N ARG A 182 -46.73 8.27 0.17
CA ARG A 182 -47.79 7.35 -0.29
C ARG A 182 -48.36 6.50 0.85
N ALA A 183 -47.72 6.48 2.02
CA ALA A 183 -48.22 5.76 3.17
C ALA A 183 -49.52 6.40 3.71
N ALA A 184 -50.37 5.61 4.37
CA ALA A 184 -51.64 6.09 4.91
C ALA A 184 -51.44 7.22 5.96
N GLU A 185 -50.37 7.15 6.73
CA GLU A 185 -50.00 8.14 7.75
C GLU A 185 -48.55 8.59 7.57
N PRO A 186 -48.27 9.54 6.66
CA PRO A 186 -46.91 9.98 6.36
C PRO A 186 -46.40 10.91 7.47
N THR A 187 -45.85 10.33 8.53
CA THR A 187 -45.24 11.08 9.64
C THR A 187 -43.75 10.76 9.75
N PRO A 188 -42.89 11.77 9.98
CA PRO A 188 -41.48 11.53 10.23
C PRO A 188 -41.29 10.87 11.59
N VAL A 189 -40.95 9.58 11.57
CA VAL A 189 -40.48 8.85 12.76
C VAL A 189 -38.96 8.90 12.75
N PHE A 190 -38.39 9.61 13.72
CA PHE A 190 -36.95 9.74 13.84
C PHE A 190 -36.34 8.53 14.54
N GLU A 191 -35.38 7.91 13.86
CA GLU A 191 -34.49 6.92 14.43
C GLU A 191 -33.19 7.60 14.86
N ARG A 192 -32.76 7.37 16.10
CA ARG A 192 -31.45 7.79 16.57
C ARG A 192 -30.38 6.95 15.88
N VAL A 193 -29.44 7.60 15.21
CA VAL A 193 -28.25 6.95 14.64
C VAL A 193 -27.26 6.72 15.77
N VAL A 194 -27.07 5.45 16.13
CA VAL A 194 -26.11 5.05 17.17
C VAL A 194 -24.75 4.82 16.50
N PRO A 195 -23.71 5.61 16.83
CA PRO A 195 -22.38 5.40 16.26
C PRO A 195 -21.83 4.03 16.64
N PHE A 196 -21.13 3.39 15.72
CA PHE A 196 -20.37 2.18 16.02
C PHE A 196 -19.30 2.47 17.08
N VAL A 197 -19.23 1.59 18.08
CA VAL A 197 -18.25 1.70 19.17
C VAL A 197 -16.89 1.27 18.64
N ALA A 198 -15.89 2.14 18.82
CA ALA A 198 -14.51 1.81 18.52
C ALA A 198 -14.05 0.64 19.40
N THR A 199 -13.61 -0.45 18.79
CA THR A 199 -13.00 -1.59 19.48
C THR A 199 -11.50 -1.40 19.67
N GLU A 200 -10.90 -0.59 18.81
CA GLU A 200 -9.46 -0.33 18.81
C GLU A 200 -9.21 1.16 18.59
N ARG A 201 -8.17 1.70 19.23
CA ARG A 201 -7.76 3.10 19.11
C ARG A 201 -6.25 3.21 19.00
N TYR A 202 -5.79 3.96 18.03
CA TYR A 202 -4.38 4.14 17.73
C TYR A 202 -4.06 5.60 17.48
N GLN A 203 -2.82 5.98 17.80
CA GLN A 203 -2.25 7.24 17.35
C GLN A 203 -1.26 6.94 16.22
N LEU A 204 -1.56 7.41 15.01
CA LEU A 204 -0.77 7.16 13.79
C LEU A 204 -0.20 8.46 13.23
N TYR A 205 0.98 8.41 12.61
CA TYR A 205 1.59 9.56 11.95
C TYR A 205 1.22 9.56 10.47
N LEU A 206 0.16 10.29 10.12
CA LEU A 206 -0.48 10.22 8.80
C LEU A 206 -0.48 11.58 8.09
N PRO A 207 -0.39 11.60 6.75
CA PRO A 207 -0.55 12.83 5.99
C PRO A 207 -1.98 13.39 6.11
N THR A 208 -2.11 14.70 6.06
CA THR A 208 -3.37 15.43 6.09
C THR A 208 -3.28 16.67 5.20
N VAL A 209 -4.43 17.19 4.78
CA VAL A 209 -4.50 18.43 3.99
C VAL A 209 -4.71 19.61 4.92
N ILE A 210 -3.75 20.54 4.90
CA ILE A 210 -3.92 21.87 5.48
C ILE A 210 -3.74 22.94 4.41
N TYR A 211 -4.42 24.07 4.58
CA TYR A 211 -4.27 25.23 3.71
C TYR A 211 -3.39 26.24 4.44
N GLU A 212 -2.24 26.54 3.87
CA GLU A 212 -1.28 27.51 4.41
C GLU A 212 -1.24 28.74 3.50
N LEU A 213 -1.03 29.93 4.08
CA LEU A 213 -0.72 31.14 3.32
C LEU A 213 0.76 31.12 2.92
N ASP A 214 1.02 31.24 1.62
CA ASP A 214 2.35 31.19 1.01
C ASP A 214 2.43 32.33 -0.04
N GLU A 215 3.27 33.33 0.22
CA GLU A 215 3.42 34.54 -0.61
C GLU A 215 2.10 35.30 -0.89
N GLY A 216 1.14 35.22 0.04
CA GLY A 216 -0.19 35.83 -0.09
C GLY A 216 -1.24 34.92 -0.72
N ASP A 217 -0.84 33.77 -1.26
CA ASP A 217 -1.73 32.77 -1.82
C ASP A 217 -2.00 31.63 -0.84
N ARG A 218 -3.26 31.18 -0.73
CA ARG A 218 -3.58 29.97 0.03
C ARG A 218 -3.27 28.74 -0.81
N LYS A 219 -2.36 27.88 -0.33
CA LYS A 219 -2.00 26.62 -0.99
C LYS A 219 -2.32 25.43 -0.11
N ALA A 220 -2.93 24.40 -0.70
CA ALA A 220 -3.07 23.10 -0.05
C ALA A 220 -1.69 22.45 0.07
N ARG A 221 -1.33 22.02 1.29
CA ARG A 221 -0.08 21.33 1.60
C ARG A 221 -0.41 20.03 2.31
N ASP A 222 0.22 18.95 1.86
CA ASP A 222 0.19 17.68 2.57
C ASP A 222 1.21 17.75 3.71
N ARG A 223 0.73 17.65 4.96
CA ARG A 223 1.56 17.58 6.16
C ARG A 223 1.31 16.29 6.90
N HIS A 224 2.36 15.72 7.48
CA HIS A 224 2.22 14.58 8.37
C HIS A 224 2.00 15.06 9.82
N ARG A 225 1.07 14.42 10.52
CA ARG A 225 0.82 14.69 11.94
C ARG A 225 0.32 13.43 12.65
N HIS A 226 0.41 13.45 13.98
CA HIS A 226 -0.26 12.46 14.80
C HIS A 226 -1.77 12.65 14.72
N ALA A 227 -2.46 11.57 14.38
CA ALA A 227 -3.90 11.49 14.24
C ALA A 227 -4.42 10.31 15.04
N ASP A 228 -5.54 10.52 15.73
CA ASP A 228 -6.28 9.43 16.33
C ASP A 228 -7.00 8.65 15.24
N VAL A 229 -6.89 7.33 15.30
CA VAL A 229 -7.52 6.39 14.38
C VAL A 229 -8.31 5.40 15.21
N GLU A 230 -9.61 5.31 14.94
CA GLU A 230 -10.51 4.37 15.58
C GLU A 230 -10.82 3.23 14.61
N CYS A 231 -10.70 1.98 15.06
CA CYS A 231 -11.16 0.83 14.30
C CYS A 231 -12.34 0.16 14.99
N PHE A 232 -13.26 -0.39 14.20
CA PHE A 232 -14.44 -1.09 14.70
C PHE A 232 -14.89 -2.16 13.70
N THR A 233 -15.53 -3.21 14.21
CA THR A 233 -16.13 -4.25 13.39
C THR A 233 -17.36 -3.72 12.66
N PRO A 234 -17.45 -3.88 11.32
CA PRO A 234 -18.66 -3.56 10.59
C PRO A 234 -19.86 -4.40 11.09
N PRO A 235 -21.09 -3.89 10.99
CA PRO A 235 -22.27 -4.69 11.31
C PRO A 235 -22.32 -6.00 10.51
N PRO A 236 -22.98 -7.06 11.03
CA PRO A 236 -23.16 -8.30 10.28
C PRO A 236 -23.77 -8.05 8.89
N GLY A 237 -23.11 -8.54 7.85
CA GLY A 237 -23.52 -8.35 6.46
C GLY A 237 -23.11 -7.03 5.82
N GLU A 238 -22.46 -6.13 6.56
CA GLU A 238 -21.89 -4.89 6.03
C GLU A 238 -20.38 -5.01 5.76
N GLN A 239 -19.90 -4.22 4.79
CA GLN A 239 -18.49 -4.11 4.45
C GLN A 239 -17.81 -3.07 5.34
N ALA A 240 -16.50 -3.21 5.56
CA ALA A 240 -15.70 -2.17 6.18
C ALA A 240 -15.61 -0.91 5.32
N TYR A 241 -15.40 0.23 5.98
CA TYR A 241 -15.21 1.53 5.34
C TYR A 241 -14.02 2.27 5.92
N ILE A 242 -13.41 3.13 5.11
CA ILE A 242 -12.55 4.22 5.56
C ILE A 242 -13.44 5.44 5.81
N TYR A 243 -13.28 6.05 6.97
CA TYR A 243 -13.99 7.25 7.38
C TYR A 243 -13.03 8.42 7.55
N GLU A 244 -13.56 9.61 7.26
CA GLU A 244 -12.95 10.90 7.61
C GLU A 244 -13.82 11.55 8.67
N LEU A 245 -13.30 11.67 9.90
CA LEU A 245 -13.99 12.34 11.02
C LEU A 245 -15.44 11.81 11.18
N GLY A 246 -15.60 10.49 11.10
CA GLY A 246 -16.89 9.81 11.22
C GLY A 246 -17.77 9.81 9.97
N ILE A 247 -17.31 10.36 8.85
CA ILE A 247 -18.04 10.33 7.57
C ILE A 247 -17.50 9.18 6.71
N PRO A 248 -18.34 8.23 6.27
CA PRO A 248 -17.88 7.17 5.38
C PRO A 248 -17.47 7.76 4.03
N VAL A 249 -16.25 7.43 3.61
CA VAL A 249 -15.66 7.89 2.35
C VAL A 249 -15.64 6.74 1.36
N GLU A 250 -14.86 5.70 1.65
CA GLU A 250 -14.54 4.63 0.70
C GLU A 250 -14.80 3.26 1.34
N LYS A 251 -15.37 2.34 0.57
CA LYS A 251 -15.48 0.94 0.98
C LYS A 251 -14.10 0.31 1.06
N CYS A 252 -13.81 -0.38 2.15
CA CYS A 252 -12.59 -1.13 2.36
C CYS A 252 -12.90 -2.63 2.34
N GLU A 253 -13.28 -3.16 1.18
CA GLU A 253 -13.76 -4.56 1.02
C GLU A 253 -12.76 -5.60 1.52
N SER A 254 -11.49 -5.22 1.59
CA SER A 254 -10.39 -6.09 1.94
C SER A 254 -10.06 -6.11 3.43
N SER A 255 -10.59 -5.16 4.21
CA SER A 255 -10.32 -5.00 5.64
C SER A 255 -11.40 -5.67 6.50
N PRO A 256 -11.03 -6.41 7.56
CA PRO A 256 -12.00 -6.95 8.51
C PRO A 256 -12.59 -5.87 9.44
N VAL A 257 -11.98 -4.69 9.50
CA VAL A 257 -12.40 -3.58 10.35
C VAL A 257 -12.61 -2.31 9.53
N SER A 258 -13.61 -1.53 9.90
CA SER A 258 -13.73 -0.13 9.49
C SER A 258 -12.67 0.71 10.19
N ILE A 259 -12.19 1.76 9.52
CA ILE A 259 -11.09 2.61 9.97
C ILE A 259 -11.55 4.06 9.89
N ASP A 260 -11.69 4.73 11.03
CA ASP A 260 -12.08 6.13 11.11
C ASP A 260 -10.93 7.00 11.56
N VAL A 261 -10.46 7.83 10.62
CA VAL A 261 -9.34 8.74 10.83
C VAL A 261 -9.90 10.05 11.37
N GLN A 262 -9.51 10.42 12.59
CA GLN A 262 -9.95 11.63 13.29
C GLN A 262 -9.20 12.90 12.81
N GLN A 263 -8.99 12.99 11.50
CA GLN A 263 -8.49 14.17 10.79
C GLN A 263 -8.92 14.11 9.32
N ARG A 264 -8.72 15.20 8.58
CA ARG A 264 -8.84 15.18 7.11
C ARG A 264 -7.88 14.16 6.49
N VAL A 265 -8.41 13.34 5.59
CA VAL A 265 -7.65 12.36 4.80
C VAL A 265 -7.34 12.91 3.40
N ILE A 266 -6.37 12.33 2.69
CA ILE A 266 -6.08 12.76 1.32
C ILE A 266 -7.08 12.12 0.36
N LEU A 267 -8.02 12.92 -0.15
CA LEU A 267 -9.11 12.47 -1.03
C LEU A 267 -8.81 12.81 -2.49
N ARG A 268 -9.38 12.01 -3.41
CA ARG A 268 -9.46 12.37 -4.83
C ARG A 268 -10.42 13.54 -5.07
N GLU A 269 -10.41 14.09 -6.29
CA GLU A 269 -11.18 15.29 -6.65
C GLU A 269 -12.69 15.19 -6.34
N ARG A 270 -13.31 14.03 -6.55
CA ARG A 270 -14.74 13.80 -6.26
C ARG A 270 -15.06 13.57 -4.78
N ARG A 271 -14.03 13.47 -3.94
CA ARG A 271 -14.10 13.32 -2.48
C ARG A 271 -14.84 12.07 -2.02
N ASP A 272 -14.87 11.02 -2.81
CA ASP A 272 -15.54 9.73 -2.55
C ASP A 272 -14.55 8.58 -2.37
N THR A 273 -13.27 8.83 -2.57
CA THR A 273 -12.19 7.84 -2.44
C THR A 273 -10.94 8.53 -1.90
N VAL A 274 -10.15 7.79 -1.13
CA VAL A 274 -8.81 8.22 -0.76
C VAL A 274 -7.84 8.01 -1.93
N THR A 275 -6.69 8.66 -1.88
CA THR A 275 -5.61 8.37 -2.84
C THR A 275 -5.03 6.99 -2.58
N ASP A 276 -4.48 6.35 -3.62
CA ASP A 276 -3.91 5.00 -3.49
C ASP A 276 -2.70 4.97 -2.54
N SER A 277 -1.88 6.02 -2.57
CA SER A 277 -0.75 6.19 -1.64
C SER A 277 -1.23 6.27 -0.18
N TYR A 278 -2.23 7.12 0.09
CA TYR A 278 -2.82 7.26 1.41
C TYR A 278 -3.40 5.95 1.93
N ARG A 279 -4.14 5.24 1.09
CA ARG A 279 -4.76 3.95 1.44
C ARG A 279 -3.72 2.91 1.83
N ARG A 280 -2.66 2.75 1.02
CA ARG A 280 -1.59 1.77 1.30
C ARG A 280 -0.87 2.10 2.61
N GLN A 281 -0.56 3.37 2.84
CA GLN A 281 0.08 3.83 4.08
C GLN A 281 -0.84 3.61 5.30
N LEU A 282 -2.10 4.02 5.23
CA LEU A 282 -3.07 3.84 6.31
C LEU A 282 -3.21 2.37 6.68
N LEU A 283 -3.38 1.48 5.70
CA LEU A 283 -3.51 0.04 5.95
C LEU A 283 -2.23 -0.57 6.51
N ALA A 284 -1.04 -0.13 6.08
CA ALA A 284 0.23 -0.57 6.65
C ALA A 284 0.39 -0.14 8.12
N GLU A 285 0.11 1.13 8.44
CA GLU A 285 0.20 1.66 9.80
C GLU A 285 -0.81 1.00 10.75
N VAL A 286 -2.04 0.76 10.29
CA VAL A 286 -3.06 0.02 11.07
C VAL A 286 -2.63 -1.43 11.27
N LEU A 287 -2.10 -2.08 10.23
CA LEU A 287 -1.62 -3.46 10.31
C LEU A 287 -0.47 -3.57 11.33
N ASN A 288 0.48 -2.63 11.35
CA ASN A 288 1.56 -2.59 12.35
C ASN A 288 1.00 -2.62 13.78
N LYS A 289 0.02 -1.76 14.07
CA LYS A 289 -0.57 -1.69 15.41
C LYS A 289 -1.35 -2.95 15.77
N ARG A 290 -2.18 -3.47 14.85
CA ARG A 290 -2.99 -4.65 15.10
C ARG A 290 -2.16 -5.91 15.30
N VAL A 291 -1.09 -6.09 14.50
CA VAL A 291 -0.15 -7.21 14.67
C VAL A 291 0.56 -7.11 16.01
N LYS A 292 1.06 -5.91 16.37
CA LYS A 292 1.71 -5.67 17.67
C LYS A 292 0.77 -5.94 18.86
N ALA A 293 -0.52 -5.68 18.70
CA ALA A 293 -1.54 -5.95 19.70
C ALA A 293 -1.99 -7.43 19.76
N GLY A 294 -1.48 -8.30 18.87
CA GLY A 294 -1.91 -9.71 18.79
C GLY A 294 -3.34 -9.90 18.27
N LEU A 295 -3.86 -8.91 17.53
CA LEU A 295 -5.25 -8.88 17.03
C LEU A 295 -5.39 -9.37 15.58
N VAL A 296 -4.32 -9.87 14.99
CA VAL A 296 -4.27 -10.30 13.58
C VAL A 296 -3.96 -11.78 13.52
N THR A 297 -4.77 -12.53 12.79
CA THR A 297 -4.58 -13.96 12.56
C THR A 297 -3.70 -14.22 11.34
N GLY A 298 -3.18 -15.44 11.19
CA GLY A 298 -2.44 -15.84 9.99
C GLY A 298 -3.26 -15.69 8.69
N ASP A 299 -4.57 -15.93 8.76
CA ASP A 299 -5.48 -15.74 7.61
C ASP A 299 -5.68 -14.26 7.29
N GLU A 300 -5.76 -13.38 8.29
CA GLU A 300 -5.82 -11.94 8.07
C GLU A 300 -4.53 -11.40 7.42
N LEU A 301 -3.36 -11.97 7.75
CA LEU A 301 -2.08 -11.65 7.08
C LEU A 301 -2.05 -12.07 5.60
N ARG A 302 -2.94 -12.98 5.19
CA ARG A 302 -3.13 -13.39 3.79
C ARG A 302 -4.29 -12.66 3.10
N SER A 303 -4.94 -11.73 3.78
CA SER A 303 -6.07 -10.97 3.23
C SER A 303 -5.65 -9.97 2.14
N ASN A 304 -6.63 -9.51 1.37
CA ASN A 304 -6.42 -8.42 0.42
C ASN A 304 -5.98 -7.12 1.11
N ALA A 305 -6.33 -6.86 2.38
CA ALA A 305 -5.89 -5.65 3.08
C ALA A 305 -4.40 -5.73 3.40
N ALA A 306 -3.93 -6.91 3.84
CA ALA A 306 -2.51 -7.17 4.03
C ALA A 306 -1.72 -7.05 2.70
N LEU A 307 -2.29 -7.49 1.58
CA LEU A 307 -1.70 -7.28 0.25
C LEU A 307 -1.56 -5.79 -0.11
N VAL A 308 -2.58 -4.98 0.16
CA VAL A 308 -2.53 -3.53 -0.10
C VAL A 308 -1.53 -2.84 0.84
N ALA A 309 -1.48 -3.25 2.12
CA ALA A 309 -0.49 -2.78 3.08
C ALA A 309 0.94 -3.11 2.63
N ALA A 310 1.18 -4.32 2.10
CA ALA A 310 2.48 -4.76 1.59
C ALA A 310 3.00 -3.91 0.40
N GLN A 311 2.10 -3.27 -0.36
CA GLN A 311 2.50 -2.32 -1.40
C GLN A 311 3.16 -1.04 -0.83
N SER A 312 3.02 -0.78 0.48
CA SER A 312 3.74 0.24 1.23
C SER A 312 4.74 -0.38 2.20
N MET A 313 5.55 -1.33 1.73
CA MET A 313 6.51 -2.08 2.55
C MET A 313 7.40 -1.17 3.42
N TYR A 314 7.78 0.01 2.95
CA TYR A 314 8.56 0.99 3.71
C TYR A 314 7.85 1.48 4.99
N SER A 315 6.52 1.46 5.03
CA SER A 315 5.69 1.79 6.19
C SER A 315 5.47 0.60 7.12
N LEU A 316 5.81 -0.63 6.73
CA LEU A 316 5.64 -1.81 7.58
C LEU A 316 6.80 -1.94 8.56
N ASP A 317 6.51 -2.25 9.82
CA ASP A 317 7.52 -2.54 10.84
C ASP A 317 8.26 -3.85 10.50
N PRO A 318 9.56 -4.00 10.86
CA PRO A 318 10.33 -5.20 10.54
C PRO A 318 9.69 -6.51 11.00
N ASP A 319 9.12 -6.53 12.20
CA ASP A 319 8.45 -7.73 12.74
C ASP A 319 7.16 -8.06 11.99
N VAL A 320 6.42 -7.05 11.51
CA VAL A 320 5.23 -7.25 10.68
C VAL A 320 5.62 -7.77 9.29
N ARG A 321 6.72 -7.28 8.71
CA ARG A 321 7.26 -7.83 7.45
C ARG A 321 7.63 -9.30 7.61
N ARG A 322 8.26 -9.68 8.73
CA ARG A 322 8.60 -11.07 9.03
C ARG A 322 7.35 -11.93 9.15
N GLN A 323 6.36 -11.51 9.93
CA GLN A 323 5.11 -12.25 10.08
C GLN A 323 4.33 -12.36 8.77
N LEU A 324 4.33 -11.33 7.93
CA LEU A 324 3.78 -11.42 6.57
C LEU A 324 4.56 -12.43 5.72
N ALA A 325 5.89 -12.36 5.70
CA ALA A 325 6.69 -13.32 4.96
C ALA A 325 6.39 -14.75 5.42
N ASP A 326 6.42 -15.02 6.72
CA ASP A 326 6.14 -16.32 7.31
C ASP A 326 4.71 -16.80 7.02
N ALA A 327 3.72 -15.91 7.13
CA ALA A 327 2.35 -16.24 6.80
C ALA A 327 2.22 -16.67 5.33
N TRP A 328 2.88 -16.00 4.40
CA TRP A 328 2.78 -16.32 2.97
C TRP A 328 3.65 -17.50 2.52
N THR A 329 4.76 -17.77 3.21
CA THR A 329 5.63 -18.92 2.90
C THR A 329 5.35 -20.16 3.75
N GLY A 330 4.58 -20.03 4.83
CA GLY A 330 4.45 -21.06 5.86
C GLY A 330 5.74 -21.25 6.67
N GLY A 331 6.58 -20.22 6.75
CA GLY A 331 7.92 -20.28 7.37
C GLY A 331 8.97 -21.01 6.53
N LEU A 332 8.62 -21.44 5.31
CA LEU A 332 9.56 -22.10 4.41
C LEU A 332 10.49 -21.07 3.74
N PRO A 333 11.73 -21.48 3.40
CA PRO A 333 12.64 -20.63 2.64
C PRO A 333 12.11 -20.38 1.21
N TYR A 334 12.52 -19.28 0.61
CA TYR A 334 12.15 -18.93 -0.76
C TYR A 334 13.30 -19.12 -1.75
N SER A 335 12.96 -19.42 -3.01
CA SER A 335 13.90 -19.41 -4.14
C SER A 335 13.56 -18.32 -5.15
N THR A 336 14.58 -17.58 -5.61
CA THR A 336 14.46 -16.60 -6.70
C THR A 336 14.62 -17.23 -8.09
N GLY A 337 15.35 -18.35 -8.18
CA GLY A 337 15.74 -18.98 -9.44
C GLY A 337 15.28 -20.44 -9.57
N LYS A 338 15.26 -20.94 -10.81
CA LYS A 338 14.91 -22.34 -11.10
C LYS A 338 15.96 -23.31 -10.55
N ASP A 339 17.24 -22.95 -10.65
CA ASP A 339 18.35 -23.82 -10.27
C ASP A 339 18.39 -24.05 -8.76
N ASP A 340 18.30 -22.99 -7.96
CA ASP A 340 18.22 -23.09 -6.50
C ASP A 340 16.98 -23.85 -6.03
N PHE A 341 15.85 -23.72 -6.74
CA PHE A 341 14.65 -24.48 -6.46
C PHE A 341 14.85 -25.99 -6.72
N GLN A 342 15.46 -26.33 -7.87
CA GLN A 342 15.77 -27.72 -8.23
C GLN A 342 16.78 -28.35 -7.27
N ARG A 343 17.83 -27.60 -6.89
CA ARG A 343 18.83 -28.03 -5.91
C ARG A 343 18.19 -28.29 -4.56
N ALA A 344 17.41 -27.34 -4.04
CA ALA A 344 16.70 -27.50 -2.76
C ALA A 344 15.79 -28.74 -2.78
N THR A 345 15.03 -28.93 -3.85
CA THR A 345 14.13 -30.09 -4.00
C THR A 345 14.91 -31.41 -4.06
N ALA A 346 16.03 -31.45 -4.79
CA ALA A 346 16.90 -32.63 -4.88
C ALA A 346 17.48 -33.04 -3.51
N HIS A 347 17.61 -32.08 -2.59
CA HIS A 347 18.08 -32.29 -1.23
C HIS A 347 16.96 -32.34 -0.18
N HIS A 348 15.71 -32.57 -0.61
CA HIS A 348 14.53 -32.65 0.26
C HIS A 348 14.29 -31.41 1.13
N VAL A 349 14.82 -30.24 0.73
CA VAL A 349 14.52 -28.96 1.35
C VAL A 349 13.23 -28.42 0.73
N GLN A 350 12.18 -28.30 1.55
CA GLN A 350 10.95 -27.65 1.12
C GLN A 350 11.21 -26.16 0.87
N VAL A 351 10.78 -25.67 -0.28
CA VAL A 351 11.06 -24.30 -0.73
C VAL A 351 9.86 -23.71 -1.45
N VAL A 352 9.62 -22.42 -1.24
CA VAL A 352 8.60 -21.65 -1.95
C VAL A 352 9.24 -20.96 -3.15
N ALA A 353 8.69 -21.17 -4.34
CA ALA A 353 9.13 -20.43 -5.51
C ALA A 353 8.62 -18.98 -5.42
N LEU A 354 9.51 -18.00 -5.29
CA LEU A 354 9.13 -16.60 -5.06
C LEU A 354 8.16 -16.07 -6.13
N ARG A 355 8.32 -16.52 -7.38
CA ARG A 355 7.44 -16.19 -8.51
C ARG A 355 5.97 -16.60 -8.33
N THR A 356 5.65 -17.55 -7.45
CA THR A 356 4.27 -17.98 -7.20
C THR A 356 3.54 -17.05 -6.22
N LEU A 357 4.27 -16.17 -5.53
CA LEU A 357 3.69 -15.20 -4.60
C LEU A 357 3.22 -13.93 -5.36
N PRO A 358 2.23 -13.19 -4.84
CA PRO A 358 1.83 -11.89 -5.36
C PRO A 358 2.98 -10.88 -5.34
N GLU A 359 3.05 -9.98 -6.33
CA GLU A 359 4.15 -9.02 -6.50
C GLU A 359 4.48 -8.24 -5.22
N ALA A 360 3.47 -7.71 -4.53
CA ALA A 360 3.64 -6.96 -3.29
C ALA A 360 4.28 -7.80 -2.16
N ILE A 361 4.01 -9.11 -2.13
CA ILE A 361 4.55 -10.04 -1.15
C ILE A 361 5.95 -10.49 -1.53
N ARG A 362 6.27 -10.58 -2.82
CA ARG A 362 7.62 -10.95 -3.27
C ARG A 362 8.67 -10.03 -2.66
N GLU A 363 8.42 -8.72 -2.68
CA GLU A 363 9.33 -7.76 -2.06
C GLU A 363 9.41 -7.98 -0.55
N VAL A 364 8.29 -8.11 0.16
CA VAL A 364 8.30 -8.39 1.61
C VAL A 364 9.13 -9.64 1.95
N VAL A 365 8.94 -10.73 1.19
CA VAL A 365 9.66 -12.01 1.40
C VAL A 365 11.15 -11.88 1.06
N LYS A 366 11.54 -11.12 0.03
CA LYS A 366 12.96 -10.87 -0.26
C LYS A 366 13.68 -10.15 0.88
N TYR A 367 13.01 -9.22 1.56
CA TYR A 367 13.61 -8.43 2.63
C TYR A 367 13.54 -9.07 4.01
N ALA A 368 12.50 -9.88 4.29
CA ALA A 368 12.25 -10.40 5.63
C ALA A 368 12.23 -11.93 5.73
N GLY A 369 12.13 -12.63 4.61
CA GLY A 369 12.11 -14.10 4.56
C GLY A 369 13.52 -14.70 4.46
N THR A 370 13.59 -16.02 4.58
CA THR A 370 14.84 -16.78 4.48
C THR A 370 15.08 -17.24 3.05
N SER A 371 16.18 -16.81 2.42
CA SER A 371 16.57 -17.31 1.10
C SER A 371 17.07 -18.75 1.18
N VAL A 372 16.62 -19.62 0.27
CA VAL A 372 17.10 -21.00 0.19
C VAL A 372 18.58 -21.07 -0.14
N THR A 373 19.12 -20.09 -0.88
CA THR A 373 20.56 -20.00 -1.20
C THR A 373 21.39 -20.00 0.09
N SER A 374 20.98 -19.22 1.10
CA SER A 374 21.68 -19.16 2.39
C SER A 374 21.67 -20.48 3.16
N ILE A 375 20.59 -21.26 3.04
CA ILE A 375 20.47 -22.59 3.65
C ILE A 375 21.37 -23.58 2.93
N LEU A 376 21.36 -23.57 1.59
CA LEU A 376 22.21 -24.42 0.77
C LEU A 376 23.70 -24.14 1.02
N GLU A 377 24.08 -22.88 1.21
CA GLU A 377 25.44 -22.50 1.57
C GLU A 377 25.84 -22.97 2.97
N THR A 378 24.97 -22.78 3.97
CA THR A 378 25.25 -23.18 5.35
C THR A 378 25.39 -24.71 5.49
N ARG A 379 24.66 -25.47 4.67
CA ARG A 379 24.68 -26.96 4.65
C ARG A 379 25.49 -27.53 3.49
N LYS A 380 26.35 -26.72 2.85
CA LYS A 380 27.12 -27.12 1.66
C LYS A 380 27.92 -28.41 1.86
N GLU A 381 28.50 -28.61 3.05
CA GLU A 381 29.27 -29.82 3.35
C GLU A 381 28.41 -31.08 3.49
N GLU A 382 27.14 -30.94 3.94
CA GLU A 382 26.18 -32.03 3.99
C GLU A 382 25.76 -32.46 2.57
N PHE A 383 25.61 -31.49 1.67
CA PHE A 383 25.12 -31.72 0.30
C PHE A 383 26.22 -32.07 -0.69
N CYS A 384 27.46 -31.68 -0.42
CA CYS A 384 28.62 -31.94 -1.26
C CYS A 384 29.76 -32.53 -0.41
N PRO A 385 29.60 -33.76 0.12
CA PRO A 385 30.60 -34.35 0.99
C PRO A 385 31.91 -34.56 0.23
N VAL A 386 33.02 -34.34 0.94
CA VAL A 386 34.35 -34.64 0.42
C VAL A 386 34.44 -36.14 0.14
N ILE A 387 34.90 -36.51 -1.04
CA ILE A 387 35.15 -37.91 -1.36
C ILE A 387 36.41 -38.34 -0.61
N PRO A 388 36.35 -39.35 0.27
CA PRO A 388 37.52 -39.84 1.00
C PRO A 388 38.65 -40.24 0.05
N THR A 389 39.90 -39.93 0.39
CA THR A 389 41.06 -40.09 -0.50
C THR A 389 41.24 -41.53 -0.97
N GLU A 390 40.94 -42.52 -0.12
CA GLU A 390 41.00 -43.95 -0.44
C GLU A 390 39.97 -44.38 -1.49
N LYS A 391 38.90 -43.59 -1.68
CA LYS A 391 37.85 -43.83 -2.69
C LYS A 391 38.10 -43.10 -4.00
N LEU A 392 39.10 -42.23 -4.08
CA LEU A 392 39.46 -41.53 -5.32
C LEU A 392 40.17 -42.47 -6.29
N ASP A 393 39.77 -42.42 -7.56
CA ASP A 393 40.47 -43.16 -8.61
C ASP A 393 41.86 -42.55 -8.90
N LEU A 394 42.64 -43.21 -9.77
CA LEU A 394 43.99 -42.76 -10.10
C LEU A 394 44.00 -41.39 -10.81
N ARG A 395 42.98 -41.12 -11.63
CA ARG A 395 42.84 -39.89 -12.42
C ARG A 395 42.64 -38.67 -11.51
N CYS A 396 41.71 -38.79 -10.56
CA CYS A 396 41.44 -37.81 -9.53
C CYS A 396 42.69 -37.47 -8.70
N ARG A 397 43.43 -38.50 -8.25
CA ARG A 397 44.67 -38.32 -7.47
C ARG A 397 45.77 -37.66 -8.27
N LYS A 398 45.93 -38.01 -9.55
CA LYS A 398 46.87 -37.36 -10.46
C LYS A 398 46.55 -35.88 -10.61
N LEU A 399 45.28 -35.53 -10.80
CA LEU A 399 44.86 -34.14 -10.90
C LEU A 399 45.16 -33.36 -9.62
N ILE A 400 44.76 -33.88 -8.45
CA ILE A 400 45.02 -33.23 -7.15
C ILE A 400 46.51 -32.96 -6.96
N THR A 401 47.35 -33.97 -7.22
CA THR A 401 48.81 -33.86 -7.06
C THR A 401 49.40 -32.85 -8.04
N PHE A 402 49.01 -32.95 -9.31
CA PHE A 402 49.51 -32.07 -10.37
C PHE A 402 49.11 -30.61 -10.13
N TRP A 403 47.85 -30.34 -9.79
CA TRP A 403 47.38 -28.98 -9.50
C TRP A 403 47.94 -28.43 -8.18
N GLY A 404 48.16 -29.28 -7.17
CA GLY A 404 48.90 -28.92 -5.97
C GLY A 404 50.31 -28.43 -6.32
N TRP A 405 51.05 -29.18 -7.14
CA TRP A 405 52.38 -28.81 -7.64
C TRP A 405 52.36 -27.51 -8.45
N LEU A 406 51.41 -27.35 -9.37
CA LEU A 406 51.24 -26.11 -10.15
C LEU A 406 51.00 -24.90 -9.25
N SER A 407 50.07 -25.03 -8.30
CA SER A 407 49.69 -23.93 -7.40
C SER A 407 50.90 -23.45 -6.57
N ALA A 408 51.72 -24.37 -6.07
CA ALA A 408 52.95 -24.07 -5.36
C ALA A 408 53.99 -23.38 -6.28
N GLY A 409 54.19 -23.88 -7.50
CA GLY A 409 55.08 -23.29 -8.50
C GLY A 409 54.69 -21.87 -8.92
N LEU A 410 53.39 -21.59 -8.94
CA LEU A 410 52.81 -20.27 -9.20
C LEU A 410 52.86 -19.32 -7.98
N LYS A 411 53.43 -19.77 -6.85
CA LYS A 411 53.45 -19.04 -5.57
C LYS A 411 52.05 -18.71 -5.03
N ARG A 412 51.09 -19.60 -5.28
CA ARG A 412 49.71 -19.57 -4.78
C ARG A 412 49.30 -20.96 -4.30
N PRO A 413 49.98 -21.51 -3.28
CA PRO A 413 49.76 -22.89 -2.86
C PRO A 413 48.32 -23.09 -2.39
N CYS A 414 47.60 -24.04 -2.97
CA CYS A 414 46.25 -24.37 -2.54
C CYS A 414 46.07 -25.87 -2.30
N THR A 415 45.14 -26.21 -1.41
CA THR A 415 44.70 -27.59 -1.22
C THR A 415 43.63 -27.90 -2.26
N VAL A 416 43.84 -28.92 -3.09
CA VAL A 416 42.85 -29.38 -4.06
C VAL A 416 42.06 -30.55 -3.47
N ARG A 417 40.73 -30.44 -3.44
CA ARG A 417 39.84 -31.50 -2.98
C ARG A 417 38.73 -31.77 -4.00
N ILE A 418 38.25 -33.01 -4.02
CA ILE A 418 37.13 -33.43 -4.86
C ILE A 418 35.95 -33.78 -3.96
N CYS A 419 34.80 -33.19 -4.26
CA CYS A 419 33.53 -33.45 -3.61
C CYS A 419 32.59 -34.22 -4.53
N ALA A 420 31.76 -35.07 -3.93
CA ALA A 420 30.58 -35.61 -4.59
C ALA A 420 29.47 -34.55 -4.60
N GLY A 421 28.45 -34.71 -5.44
CA GLY A 421 27.30 -33.81 -5.55
C GLY A 421 27.39 -32.76 -6.67
N LYS A 422 26.27 -32.04 -6.87
CA LYS A 422 26.05 -31.08 -7.95
C LYS A 422 25.72 -29.68 -7.43
N PRO A 423 26.72 -28.84 -7.10
CA PRO A 423 26.49 -27.44 -6.77
C PRO A 423 26.26 -26.60 -8.03
N SER A 424 26.16 -25.28 -7.86
CA SER A 424 25.93 -24.32 -8.94
C SER A 424 27.13 -24.12 -9.88
N ALA A 425 28.33 -24.52 -9.48
CA ALA A 425 29.55 -24.40 -10.28
C ALA A 425 30.34 -25.72 -10.28
N GLY A 426 31.12 -25.97 -11.32
CA GLY A 426 31.98 -27.17 -11.40
C GLY A 426 33.17 -27.14 -10.44
N ALA A 427 33.61 -25.94 -10.04
CA ALA A 427 34.71 -25.71 -9.12
C ALA A 427 34.44 -24.48 -8.24
N ASP A 428 35.18 -24.34 -7.14
CA ASP A 428 35.10 -23.21 -6.20
C ASP A 428 36.42 -23.02 -5.43
N PHE A 429 36.88 -21.77 -5.29
CA PHE A 429 38.07 -21.43 -4.53
C PHE A 429 37.76 -20.70 -3.21
N ASN A 430 38.01 -21.36 -2.09
CA ASN A 430 37.94 -20.74 -0.77
C ASN A 430 39.24 -20.01 -0.44
N ARG A 431 39.18 -18.68 -0.40
CA ARG A 431 40.33 -17.79 -0.14
C ARG A 431 40.85 -17.90 1.29
N THR A 432 39.97 -18.10 2.26
CA THR A 432 40.30 -18.18 3.69
C THR A 432 41.07 -19.46 4.00
N THR A 433 40.63 -20.58 3.45
CA THR A 433 41.27 -21.89 3.66
C THR A 433 42.24 -22.27 2.54
N GLN A 434 42.42 -21.40 1.54
CA GLN A 434 43.23 -21.64 0.33
C GLN A 434 42.93 -23.01 -0.28
N THR A 435 41.64 -23.32 -0.43
CA THR A 435 41.17 -24.64 -0.88
C THR A 435 40.43 -24.52 -2.20
N LEU A 436 40.92 -25.21 -3.23
CA LEU A 436 40.22 -25.40 -4.50
C LEU A 436 39.37 -26.68 -4.41
N THR A 437 38.06 -26.54 -4.57
CA THR A 437 37.11 -27.65 -4.53
C THR A 437 36.62 -27.95 -5.95
N LEU A 438 36.66 -29.23 -6.36
CA LEU A 438 36.12 -29.71 -7.63
C LEU A 438 34.91 -30.60 -7.38
N TYR A 439 33.87 -30.46 -8.20
CA TYR A 439 32.63 -31.22 -8.06
C TYR A 439 32.49 -32.23 -9.18
N ALA A 440 32.82 -33.49 -8.88
CA ALA A 440 33.00 -34.54 -9.89
C ALA A 440 31.76 -34.77 -10.77
N GLU A 441 30.56 -34.72 -10.17
CA GLU A 441 29.31 -34.93 -10.90
C GLU A 441 28.92 -33.78 -11.85
N MET A 442 29.47 -32.57 -11.64
CA MET A 442 29.25 -31.41 -12.52
C MET A 442 30.25 -31.37 -13.67
N LEU A 443 31.51 -31.70 -13.37
CA LEU A 443 32.60 -31.69 -14.33
C LEU A 443 32.55 -32.90 -15.27
N GLY A 444 31.98 -34.02 -14.80
CA GLY A 444 31.89 -35.28 -15.53
C GLY A 444 33.18 -36.08 -15.52
N ASP A 445 33.09 -37.40 -15.71
CA ASP A 445 34.24 -38.32 -15.57
C ASP A 445 35.42 -37.99 -16.49
N GLN A 446 35.13 -37.50 -17.71
CA GLN A 446 36.17 -37.15 -18.70
C GLN A 446 37.01 -35.94 -18.29
N PHE A 447 36.52 -35.09 -17.39
CA PHE A 447 37.28 -33.95 -16.91
C PHE A 447 38.59 -34.38 -16.22
N PHE A 448 38.61 -35.57 -15.60
CA PHE A 448 39.74 -36.04 -14.82
C PHE A 448 40.80 -36.79 -15.65
N ASP A 449 40.56 -37.03 -16.94
CA ASP A 449 41.45 -37.83 -17.79
C ASP A 449 42.78 -37.13 -18.12
N ASP A 450 42.77 -35.81 -18.29
CA ASP A 450 43.95 -35.00 -18.60
C ASP A 450 44.07 -33.78 -17.68
N PRO A 451 44.85 -33.87 -16.58
CA PRO A 451 45.05 -32.77 -15.65
C PRO A 451 45.69 -31.51 -16.26
N ALA A 452 46.35 -31.64 -17.42
CA ALA A 452 47.00 -30.54 -18.15
C ALA A 452 46.22 -30.13 -19.41
N GLY A 453 45.01 -30.68 -19.61
CA GLY A 453 44.15 -30.34 -20.73
C GLY A 453 43.73 -28.87 -20.69
N ALA A 454 43.42 -28.31 -21.86
CA ALA A 454 43.10 -26.89 -21.99
C ALA A 454 41.89 -26.47 -21.13
N MET A 455 40.86 -27.33 -21.03
CA MET A 455 39.68 -27.08 -20.21
C MET A 455 40.02 -27.12 -18.71
N GLN A 456 40.81 -28.12 -18.28
CA GLN A 456 41.24 -28.33 -16.91
C GLN A 456 42.10 -27.17 -16.42
N LEU A 457 43.12 -26.79 -17.19
CA LEU A 457 43.95 -25.63 -16.88
C LEU A 457 43.15 -24.32 -16.92
N GLY A 458 42.18 -24.20 -17.82
CA GLY A 458 41.25 -23.07 -17.84
C GLY A 458 40.48 -22.91 -16.53
N VAL A 459 39.87 -24.00 -16.03
CA VAL A 459 39.19 -24.03 -14.73
C VAL A 459 40.16 -23.73 -13.59
N PHE A 460 41.32 -24.38 -13.57
CA PHE A 460 42.35 -24.15 -12.55
C PHE A 460 42.78 -22.68 -12.48
N LEU A 461 43.04 -22.05 -13.63
CA LEU A 461 43.43 -20.65 -13.72
C LEU A 461 42.31 -19.71 -13.25
N HIS A 462 41.07 -19.97 -13.68
CA HIS A 462 39.90 -19.20 -13.26
C HIS A 462 39.76 -19.21 -11.74
N GLU A 463 39.75 -20.40 -11.13
CA GLU A 463 39.60 -20.55 -9.68
C GLU A 463 40.79 -19.94 -8.92
N LEU A 464 42.02 -20.12 -9.41
CA LEU A 464 43.22 -19.57 -8.77
C LEU A 464 43.31 -18.04 -8.90
N ALA A 465 42.62 -17.44 -9.87
CA ALA A 465 42.51 -15.98 -10.00
C ALA A 465 41.67 -15.36 -8.87
N HIS A 466 40.84 -16.13 -8.16
CA HIS A 466 40.14 -15.68 -6.96
C HIS A 466 41.03 -15.57 -5.71
N TRP A 467 42.33 -15.90 -5.80
CA TRP A 467 43.26 -15.87 -4.66
C TRP A 467 43.30 -14.55 -3.86
N ALA A 468 43.21 -13.41 -4.55
CA ALA A 468 43.26 -12.10 -3.91
C ALA A 468 41.84 -11.55 -3.59
N PRO A 469 41.66 -10.83 -2.46
CA PRO A 469 40.40 -10.12 -2.19
C PRO A 469 40.22 -8.99 -3.22
N ARG A 470 38.98 -8.79 -3.69
CA ARG A 470 38.61 -7.76 -4.66
C ARG A 470 37.22 -7.23 -4.38
N GLU A 471 36.97 -5.97 -4.75
CA GLU A 471 35.64 -5.34 -4.65
C GLU A 471 34.64 -5.92 -5.66
N ASN A 472 35.10 -6.31 -6.86
CA ASN A 472 34.29 -6.97 -7.87
C ASN A 472 34.90 -8.34 -8.20
N GLU A 473 34.15 -9.42 -7.96
CA GLU A 473 34.64 -10.79 -8.07
C GLU A 473 35.12 -11.16 -9.48
N HIS A 474 34.55 -10.52 -10.52
CA HIS A 474 34.89 -10.74 -11.93
C HIS A 474 35.17 -9.41 -12.67
N GLY A 475 35.76 -8.43 -11.97
CA GLY A 475 36.14 -7.14 -12.56
C GLY A 475 37.42 -7.19 -13.41
N ILE A 476 37.88 -6.01 -13.86
CA ILE A 476 39.11 -5.87 -14.66
C ILE A 476 40.32 -6.51 -13.96
N GLU A 477 40.45 -6.31 -12.66
CA GLU A 477 41.54 -6.89 -11.86
C GLU A 477 41.52 -8.42 -11.83
N PHE A 478 40.34 -9.04 -11.92
CA PHE A 478 40.21 -10.49 -12.04
C PHE A 478 40.74 -10.98 -13.37
N HIS A 479 40.33 -10.35 -14.47
CA HIS A 479 40.80 -10.71 -15.80
C HIS A 479 42.32 -10.51 -15.94
N SER A 480 42.84 -9.37 -15.49
CA SER A 480 44.29 -9.12 -15.54
C SER A 480 45.10 -10.11 -14.70
N ASP A 481 44.56 -10.56 -13.56
CA ASP A 481 45.23 -11.56 -12.74
C ASP A 481 45.14 -12.95 -13.36
N ALA A 482 43.99 -13.34 -13.92
CA ALA A 482 43.85 -14.59 -14.66
C ALA A 482 44.84 -14.65 -15.84
N GLU A 483 44.98 -13.56 -16.61
CA GLU A 483 45.95 -13.44 -17.70
C GLU A 483 47.40 -13.56 -17.19
N ASN A 484 47.72 -12.87 -16.09
CA ASN A 484 49.05 -12.93 -15.48
C ASN A 484 49.40 -14.33 -14.96
N ILE A 485 48.47 -15.01 -14.29
CA ILE A 485 48.65 -16.39 -13.84
C ILE A 485 48.79 -17.32 -15.06
N GLY A 486 48.00 -17.11 -16.11
CA GLY A 486 48.11 -17.86 -17.36
C GLY A 486 49.52 -17.75 -17.98
N GLY A 487 50.06 -16.53 -18.05
CA GLY A 487 51.43 -16.30 -18.52
C GLY A 487 52.49 -16.96 -17.63
N LYS A 488 52.34 -16.86 -16.31
CA LYS A 488 53.23 -17.53 -15.34
C LYS A 488 53.15 -19.04 -15.43
N LEU A 489 51.95 -19.60 -15.63
CA LEU A 489 51.73 -21.03 -15.80
C LEU A 489 52.42 -21.54 -17.06
N ALA A 490 52.28 -20.83 -18.19
CA ALA A 490 52.97 -21.18 -19.43
C ALA A 490 54.50 -21.18 -19.26
N ALA A 491 55.06 -20.12 -18.65
CA ALA A 491 56.48 -20.03 -18.37
C ALA A 491 56.96 -21.12 -17.39
N PHE A 492 56.20 -21.39 -16.33
CA PHE A 492 56.52 -22.40 -15.34
C PHE A 492 56.51 -23.81 -15.95
N MET A 493 55.48 -24.15 -16.72
CA MET A 493 55.36 -25.42 -17.43
C MET A 493 56.47 -25.61 -18.46
N LEU A 494 56.87 -24.55 -19.18
CA LEU A 494 57.97 -24.61 -20.14
C LEU A 494 59.31 -24.91 -19.45
N ASN A 495 59.61 -24.19 -18.35
CA ASN A 495 60.86 -24.33 -17.62
C ASN A 495 60.96 -25.64 -16.82
N ASN A 496 59.81 -26.27 -16.52
CA ASN A 496 59.73 -27.50 -15.74
C ASN A 496 59.08 -28.64 -16.52
N ALA A 497 59.23 -28.67 -17.85
CA ALA A 497 58.51 -29.60 -18.73
C ALA A 497 58.78 -31.08 -18.39
N GLU A 498 59.99 -31.42 -17.97
CA GLU A 498 60.32 -32.78 -17.52
C GLU A 498 59.61 -33.14 -16.22
N GLN A 499 59.63 -32.25 -15.23
CA GLN A 499 58.91 -32.46 -13.97
C GLN A 499 57.40 -32.53 -14.18
N ALA A 500 56.84 -31.68 -15.05
CA ALA A 500 55.43 -31.73 -15.41
C ALA A 500 55.05 -33.11 -16.00
N ARG A 501 55.89 -33.67 -16.88
CA ARG A 501 55.69 -35.03 -17.43
C ARG A 501 55.73 -36.10 -16.34
N LEU A 502 56.67 -36.01 -15.40
CA LEU A 502 56.79 -36.96 -14.29
C LEU A 502 55.57 -36.90 -13.36
N GLN A 503 55.10 -35.69 -13.04
CA GLN A 503 53.88 -35.46 -12.24
C GLN A 503 52.63 -36.04 -12.93
N LEU A 504 52.46 -35.83 -14.24
CA LEU A 504 51.33 -36.38 -15.01
C LEU A 504 51.35 -37.92 -15.12
N LYS A 505 52.55 -38.52 -15.14
CA LYS A 505 52.68 -39.98 -15.08
C LYS A 505 52.33 -40.55 -13.70
N GLY A 506 52.40 -39.74 -12.64
CA GLY A 506 52.24 -40.18 -11.25
C GLY A 506 53.50 -40.85 -10.70
N GLU A 507 54.66 -40.53 -11.26
CA GLU A 507 55.96 -41.13 -10.92
C GLU A 507 56.73 -40.34 -9.84
N VAL A 508 56.18 -39.21 -9.40
CA VAL A 508 56.70 -38.42 -8.28
C VAL A 508 55.71 -38.56 -7.13
N GLY A 509 56.19 -39.04 -5.98
CA GLY A 509 55.40 -39.01 -4.74
C GLY A 509 55.11 -37.57 -4.31
N PRO A 510 54.16 -37.38 -3.38
CA PRO A 510 53.82 -36.05 -2.86
C PRO A 510 55.02 -35.30 -2.29
#